data_AF-A0A1H8R3N6-F1
#
_entry.id   AF-A0A1H8R3N6-F1
#
_cell.length_a   1.000
_cell.length_b   1.000
_cell.length_c   1.000
_cell.angle_alpha   90.00
_cell.angle_beta   90.00
_cell.angle_gamma   90.00
#
_symmetry.space_group_name_H-M   'P 1'
#
loop_
_entity.id
_entity.type
_entity.pdbx_description
1 polymer ?
#
loop_
_entity_poly.entity_id
_entity_poly.type
_entity_poly.pdbx_seq_one_letter_code
_entity_poly.pdbx_strand_id
1 'polypeptide(L)'
;MTTAERIKIIEASCKQVGRGVFFSTLIIVASFLPVFLLEGQEGKLFGPLAWTKTFILAIDAILAVTLAPVLISFFLKGKLRTDDHNPLNRGLEKIYRPILSWCVTWRKTTIGINVIALLVSIPLLLSLGSEFMPPLDEGTILFMPVTLPDISNAEAKQLLQVQDRIIKSIPEVKNVLGKAGRANTATDNSPISMVETIILLKPSSEWRKGIKKEDIINELNAKLQIPGVVNGWTQPIINRINMLSTGIRTDVGLKVYGQNLDTIYALSNQMKQALQGISGVKDLYVDPITGGKYLDIRVNKDAIGRYGLSVDDVNEVVESALGGMNLTPTIEGRRRFSVNLRLAQDYRSNLEDIKRTLVQTPSFGPVPLSSVADISISDGPAMIQSENALLRGTVLFNVRDRDLGSTVQEAQARLNAMVKLLPKGYFIEWSGQYENLIRAERTLKLILPVVLIIIFACLYFAFHSIREAFFSLISIPFALIGGAYMVYFFGVHLSVAVAVGFIALFGIAVETGIVMVIYLNDAMQQLVALKGNSKENISRNDLREYVMNGAVKRLRPKLMTVCVALFGLVPVLWATGTGSDVMLPIVLPMIGGVLTSSTHILLVTPLIFLMVKEYELKKYGKLEVLAVKE
;
A
#
# COMPACT_ATOMS: atom_id res chain seq x y z
N MET A 1 -39.70 -41.65 -1.49
CA MET A 1 -38.72 -41.35 -0.42
C MET A 1 -39.45 -41.04 0.86
N THR A 2 -39.27 -41.88 1.87
CA THR A 2 -39.72 -41.63 3.24
C THR A 2 -38.84 -40.55 3.90
N THR A 3 -39.31 -39.93 4.99
CA THR A 3 -38.52 -38.93 5.72
C THR A 3 -37.20 -39.51 6.25
N ALA A 4 -37.21 -40.78 6.66
CA ALA A 4 -36.02 -41.50 7.13
C ALA A 4 -35.00 -41.75 6.00
N GLU A 5 -35.45 -42.19 4.82
CA GLU A 5 -34.59 -42.35 3.64
C GLU A 5 -33.95 -41.01 3.23
N ARG A 6 -34.72 -39.91 3.29
CA ARG A 6 -34.23 -38.58 2.96
C ARG A 6 -33.11 -38.13 3.90
N ILE A 7 -33.30 -38.28 5.21
CA ILE A 7 -32.29 -37.92 6.21
C ILE A 7 -31.02 -38.75 6.01
N LYS A 8 -31.16 -40.06 5.74
CA LYS A 8 -30.02 -40.94 5.49
C LYS A 8 -29.21 -40.53 4.24
N ILE A 9 -29.88 -40.12 3.16
CA ILE A 9 -29.20 -39.62 1.95
C ILE A 9 -28.49 -38.29 2.21
N ILE A 10 -29.14 -37.37 2.93
CA ILE A 10 -28.54 -36.08 3.31
C ILE A 10 -27.31 -36.31 4.19
N GLU A 11 -27.40 -37.18 5.19
CA GLU A 11 -26.29 -37.53 6.07
C GLU A 11 -25.11 -38.13 5.28
N ALA A 12 -25.38 -39.11 4.40
CA ALA A 12 -24.35 -39.72 3.55
C ALA A 12 -23.66 -38.69 2.64
N SER A 13 -24.44 -37.77 2.06
CA SER A 13 -23.94 -36.71 1.18
C SER A 13 -23.10 -35.68 1.95
N CYS A 14 -23.54 -35.30 3.16
CA CYS A 14 -22.81 -34.41 4.05
C CYS A 14 -21.51 -35.05 4.54
N LYS A 15 -21.49 -36.36 4.85
CA LYS A 15 -20.27 -37.09 5.21
C LYS A 15 -19.27 -37.13 4.04
N GLN A 16 -19.74 -37.38 2.83
CA GLN A 16 -18.88 -37.44 1.63
C GLN A 16 -18.19 -36.11 1.33
N VAL A 17 -18.90 -34.98 1.46
CA VAL A 17 -18.40 -33.65 1.06
C VAL A 17 -17.83 -32.85 2.23
N GLY A 18 -18.26 -33.12 3.47
CA GLY A 18 -17.95 -32.32 4.66
C GLY A 18 -16.46 -32.20 4.94
N ARG A 19 -15.71 -33.31 4.82
CA ARG A 19 -14.25 -33.28 4.97
C ARG A 19 -13.59 -32.37 3.94
N GLY A 20 -14.00 -32.48 2.68
CA GLY A 20 -13.46 -31.67 1.58
C GLY A 20 -13.70 -30.17 1.80
N VAL A 21 -14.93 -29.79 2.19
CA VAL A 21 -15.31 -28.40 2.44
C VAL A 21 -14.61 -27.84 3.68
N PHE A 22 -14.54 -28.59 4.77
CA PHE A 22 -13.88 -28.13 5.98
C PHE A 22 -12.38 -27.87 5.76
N PHE A 23 -11.67 -28.82 5.14
CA PHE A 23 -10.25 -28.64 4.83
C PHE A 23 -10.03 -27.54 3.79
N SER A 24 -10.94 -27.35 2.84
CA SER A 24 -10.82 -26.27 1.87
C SER A 24 -10.96 -24.90 2.53
N THR A 25 -11.90 -24.73 3.46
CA THR A 25 -12.02 -23.48 4.24
C THR A 25 -10.80 -23.25 5.15
N LEU A 26 -10.28 -24.31 5.77
CA LEU A 26 -9.05 -24.25 6.57
C LEU A 26 -7.85 -23.80 5.72
N ILE A 27 -7.72 -24.29 4.48
CA ILE A 27 -6.67 -23.87 3.55
C ILE A 27 -6.78 -22.38 3.24
N ILE A 28 -7.99 -21.85 3.02
CA ILE A 28 -8.20 -20.42 2.76
C ILE A 28 -7.81 -19.55 3.96
N VAL A 29 -8.04 -20.04 5.18
CA VAL A 29 -7.59 -19.38 6.42
C VAL A 29 -6.08 -19.43 6.52
N ALA A 30 -5.50 -20.62 6.38
CA ALA A 30 -4.07 -20.85 6.52
C ALA A 30 -3.26 -20.10 5.44
N SER A 31 -3.78 -19.96 4.22
CA SER A 31 -3.11 -19.21 3.14
C SER A 31 -2.99 -17.72 3.44
N PHE A 32 -3.82 -17.17 4.35
CA PHE A 32 -3.74 -15.76 4.76
C PHE A 32 -2.93 -15.55 6.03
N LEU A 33 -2.61 -16.60 6.78
CA LEU A 33 -1.85 -16.48 8.02
C LEU A 33 -0.53 -15.69 7.81
N PRO A 34 0.20 -15.86 6.70
CA PRO A 34 1.41 -15.09 6.46
C PRO A 34 1.20 -13.58 6.26
N VAL A 35 -0.03 -13.11 5.97
CA VAL A 35 -0.34 -11.67 5.91
C VAL A 35 -0.14 -11.01 7.28
N PHE A 36 -0.25 -11.76 8.39
CA PHE A 36 0.06 -11.26 9.73
C PHE A 36 1.56 -11.03 9.98
N LEU A 37 2.45 -11.53 9.10
CA LEU A 37 3.88 -11.24 9.14
C LEU A 37 4.23 -9.88 8.52
N LEU A 38 3.25 -9.20 7.91
CA LEU A 38 3.44 -7.82 7.46
C LEU A 38 3.64 -6.91 8.68
N GLU A 39 4.70 -6.12 8.66
CA GLU A 39 5.06 -5.22 9.75
C GLU A 39 4.64 -3.78 9.42
N GLY A 40 4.92 -2.83 10.32
CA GLY A 40 4.83 -1.40 10.00
C GLY A 40 3.44 -0.90 9.56
N GLN A 41 3.40 -0.17 8.46
CA GLN A 41 2.20 0.48 7.93
C GLN A 41 1.31 -0.52 7.20
N GLU A 42 1.90 -1.39 6.39
CA GLU A 42 1.22 -2.44 5.65
C GLU A 42 0.53 -3.45 6.59
N GLY A 43 1.17 -3.83 7.68
CA GLY A 43 0.59 -4.70 8.70
C GLY A 43 -0.61 -4.08 9.41
N LYS A 44 -0.55 -2.77 9.72
CA LYS A 44 -1.67 -2.04 10.32
C LYS A 44 -2.85 -1.89 9.36
N LEU A 45 -2.61 -1.78 8.06
CA LEU A 45 -3.66 -1.66 7.05
C LEU A 45 -4.34 -3.01 6.78
N PHE A 46 -3.55 -4.08 6.55
CA PHE A 46 -4.08 -5.38 6.14
C PHE A 46 -4.37 -6.33 7.30
N GLY A 47 -3.82 -6.08 8.49
CA GLY A 47 -4.08 -6.90 9.68
C GLY A 47 -5.57 -6.99 10.03
N PRO A 48 -6.32 -5.88 10.14
CA PRO A 48 -7.76 -5.92 10.39
C PRO A 48 -8.55 -6.67 9.31
N LEU A 49 -8.14 -6.54 8.04
CA LEU A 49 -8.73 -7.28 6.92
C LEU A 49 -8.51 -8.79 7.08
N ALA A 50 -7.27 -9.20 7.38
CA ALA A 50 -6.91 -10.59 7.61
C ALA A 50 -7.64 -11.19 8.83
N TRP A 51 -7.75 -10.44 9.93
CA TRP A 51 -8.52 -10.86 11.11
C TRP A 51 -9.98 -11.07 10.82
N THR A 52 -10.64 -10.07 10.22
CA THR A 52 -12.07 -10.12 9.91
C THR A 52 -12.39 -11.32 9.03
N LYS A 53 -11.60 -11.50 7.97
CA LYS A 53 -11.73 -12.65 7.07
C LYS A 53 -11.51 -13.98 7.81
N THR A 54 -10.46 -14.08 8.62
CA THR A 54 -10.10 -15.30 9.35
C THR A 54 -11.20 -15.72 10.32
N PHE A 55 -11.75 -14.78 11.10
CA PHE A 55 -12.85 -15.07 12.02
C PHE A 55 -14.12 -15.49 11.29
N ILE A 56 -14.49 -14.79 10.20
CA ILE A 56 -15.67 -15.14 9.41
C ILE A 56 -15.53 -16.56 8.85
N LEU A 57 -14.37 -16.91 8.29
CA LEU A 57 -14.16 -18.25 7.73
C LEU A 57 -14.03 -19.35 8.77
N ALA A 58 -13.48 -19.05 9.95
CA ALA A 58 -13.43 -20.01 11.05
C ALA A 58 -14.86 -20.35 11.52
N ILE A 59 -15.71 -19.33 11.66
CA ILE A 59 -17.12 -19.52 12.00
C ILE A 59 -17.85 -20.24 10.86
N ASP A 60 -17.62 -19.84 9.61
CA ASP A 60 -18.19 -20.50 8.42
C ASP A 60 -17.84 -21.99 8.36
N ALA A 61 -16.58 -22.37 8.63
CA ALA A 61 -16.16 -23.77 8.68
C ALA A 61 -16.93 -24.57 9.75
N ILE A 62 -17.17 -23.99 10.92
CA ILE A 62 -17.96 -24.61 11.99
C ILE A 62 -19.42 -24.73 11.58
N LEU A 63 -20.02 -23.66 11.04
CA LEU A 63 -21.41 -23.64 10.61
C LEU A 63 -21.68 -24.57 9.43
N ALA A 64 -20.71 -24.72 8.51
CA ALA A 64 -20.81 -25.62 7.37
C ALA A 64 -20.91 -27.10 7.77
N VAL A 65 -20.29 -27.50 8.88
CA VAL A 65 -20.34 -28.88 9.40
C VAL A 65 -21.48 -29.09 10.38
N THR A 66 -21.89 -28.06 11.13
CA THR A 66 -22.89 -28.18 12.20
C THR A 66 -24.29 -27.74 11.75
N LEU A 67 -24.45 -26.47 11.44
CA LEU A 67 -25.75 -25.85 11.15
C LEU A 67 -26.25 -26.19 9.74
N ALA A 68 -25.38 -26.16 8.73
CA ALA A 68 -25.79 -26.35 7.34
C ALA A 68 -26.47 -27.72 7.09
N PRO A 69 -25.95 -28.87 7.57
CA PRO A 69 -26.64 -30.16 7.41
C PRO A 69 -28.04 -30.18 8.06
N VAL A 70 -28.18 -29.55 9.24
CA VAL A 70 -29.46 -29.44 9.94
C VAL A 70 -30.44 -28.59 9.15
N LEU A 71 -30.02 -27.42 8.65
CA LEU A 71 -30.86 -26.57 7.83
C LEU A 71 -31.25 -27.24 6.51
N ILE A 72 -30.34 -27.97 5.87
CA ILE A 72 -30.65 -28.77 4.67
C ILE A 72 -31.72 -29.82 5.00
N SER A 73 -31.61 -30.52 6.14
CA SER A 73 -32.62 -31.52 6.55
C SER A 73 -34.02 -30.92 6.76
N PHE A 74 -34.07 -29.66 7.21
CA PHE A 74 -35.32 -28.94 7.49
C PHE A 74 -35.93 -28.33 6.22
N PHE A 75 -35.14 -27.66 5.39
CA PHE A 75 -35.63 -26.92 4.22
C PHE A 75 -35.78 -27.78 2.96
N LEU A 76 -34.97 -28.83 2.81
CA LEU A 76 -34.99 -29.70 1.64
C LEU A 76 -36.15 -30.71 1.75
N LYS A 77 -37.39 -30.22 1.61
CA LYS A 77 -38.63 -31.03 1.60
C LYS A 77 -39.10 -31.27 0.16
N GLY A 78 -39.65 -32.46 -0.12
CA GLY A 78 -40.22 -32.83 -1.43
C GLY A 78 -39.42 -33.91 -2.19
N LYS A 79 -39.75 -34.12 -3.47
CA LYS A 79 -39.05 -35.07 -4.35
C LYS A 79 -37.75 -34.44 -4.86
N LEU A 80 -36.61 -35.04 -4.52
CA LEU A 80 -35.31 -34.68 -5.11
C LEU A 80 -35.35 -34.99 -6.61
N ARG A 81 -35.24 -33.95 -7.44
CA ARG A 81 -35.15 -34.10 -8.90
C ARG A 81 -33.70 -34.40 -9.27
N THR A 82 -33.49 -35.30 -10.22
CA THR A 82 -32.16 -35.60 -10.77
C THR A 82 -31.60 -34.39 -11.53
N ASP A 83 -30.27 -34.32 -11.61
CA ASP A 83 -29.56 -33.19 -12.22
C ASP A 83 -29.93 -32.94 -13.70
N ASP A 84 -30.41 -33.97 -14.40
CA ASP A 84 -30.85 -33.94 -15.80
C ASP A 84 -32.15 -33.15 -16.03
N HIS A 85 -32.96 -32.95 -14.98
CA HIS A 85 -34.23 -32.25 -15.08
C HIS A 85 -34.09 -30.72 -15.15
N ASN A 86 -32.93 -30.16 -14.77
CA ASN A 86 -32.72 -28.71 -14.82
C ASN A 86 -32.22 -28.29 -16.21
N PRO A 87 -32.98 -27.46 -16.96
CA PRO A 87 -32.60 -27.07 -18.33
C PRO A 87 -31.27 -26.32 -18.39
N LEU A 88 -30.93 -25.54 -17.36
CA LEU A 88 -29.64 -24.84 -17.29
C LEU A 88 -28.48 -25.81 -17.14
N ASN A 89 -28.61 -26.79 -16.25
CA ASN A 89 -27.55 -27.78 -16.02
C ASN A 89 -27.33 -28.65 -17.26
N ARG A 90 -28.42 -29.09 -17.89
CA ARG A 90 -28.36 -29.86 -19.14
C ARG A 90 -27.71 -29.08 -20.27
N GLY A 91 -27.99 -27.77 -20.37
CA GLY A 91 -27.34 -26.87 -21.33
C GLY A 91 -25.83 -26.75 -21.08
N LEU A 92 -25.45 -26.50 -19.82
CA LEU A 92 -24.04 -26.39 -19.40
C LEU A 92 -23.28 -27.70 -19.65
N GLU A 93 -23.85 -28.85 -19.31
CA GLU A 93 -23.25 -30.16 -19.55
C GLU A 93 -23.10 -30.44 -21.05
N LYS A 94 -24.12 -30.12 -21.86
CA LYS A 94 -24.08 -30.28 -23.33
C LYS A 94 -22.97 -29.46 -23.97
N ILE A 95 -22.60 -28.31 -23.39
CA ILE A 95 -21.50 -27.46 -23.84
C ILE A 95 -20.16 -27.97 -23.28
N TYR A 96 -20.11 -28.31 -21.99
CA TYR A 96 -18.88 -28.68 -21.31
C TYR A 96 -18.34 -30.05 -21.75
N ARG A 97 -19.19 -31.07 -21.89
CA ARG A 97 -18.78 -32.43 -22.26
C ARG A 97 -18.01 -32.50 -23.60
N PRO A 98 -18.45 -31.85 -24.70
CA PRO A 98 -17.68 -31.85 -25.95
C PRO A 98 -16.38 -31.06 -25.82
N ILE A 99 -16.37 -29.92 -25.12
CA ILE A 99 -15.15 -29.12 -24.90
C ILE A 99 -14.11 -29.94 -24.12
N LEU A 100 -14.52 -30.58 -23.02
CA LEU A 100 -13.64 -31.45 -22.25
C LEU A 100 -13.14 -32.62 -23.10
N SER A 101 -14.02 -33.24 -23.90
CA SER A 101 -13.63 -34.34 -24.77
C SER A 101 -12.58 -33.91 -25.80
N TRP A 102 -12.66 -32.67 -26.29
CA TRP A 102 -11.71 -32.08 -27.24
C TRP A 102 -10.38 -31.75 -26.56
N CYS A 103 -10.40 -31.20 -25.35
CA CYS A 103 -9.20 -31.00 -24.54
C CYS A 103 -8.47 -32.32 -24.26
N VAL A 104 -9.22 -33.40 -24.00
CA VAL A 104 -8.66 -34.74 -23.77
C VAL A 104 -8.05 -35.36 -25.03
N THR A 105 -8.67 -35.22 -26.20
CA THR A 105 -8.08 -35.72 -27.46
C THR A 105 -6.84 -34.91 -27.84
N TRP A 106 -6.87 -33.60 -27.65
CA TRP A 106 -5.76 -32.69 -27.96
C TRP A 106 -4.96 -32.31 -26.70
N ARG A 107 -4.60 -33.32 -25.91
CA ARG A 107 -3.94 -33.14 -24.60
C ARG A 107 -2.66 -32.29 -24.65
N LYS A 108 -1.83 -32.49 -25.68
CA LYS A 108 -0.55 -31.78 -25.82
C LYS A 108 -0.76 -30.30 -26.15
N THR A 109 -1.72 -29.96 -27.01
CA THR A 109 -1.99 -28.57 -27.37
C THR A 109 -2.69 -27.84 -26.23
N THR A 110 -3.62 -28.50 -25.51
CA THR A 110 -4.30 -27.90 -24.35
C THR A 110 -3.31 -27.51 -23.25
N ILE A 111 -2.36 -28.40 -22.91
CA ILE A 111 -1.28 -28.10 -21.96
C ILE A 111 -0.35 -27.03 -22.54
N GLY A 112 0.03 -27.14 -23.82
CA GLY A 112 0.89 -26.17 -24.50
C GLY A 112 0.33 -24.74 -24.46
N ILE A 113 -0.95 -24.56 -24.75
CA ILE A 113 -1.64 -23.25 -24.69
C ILE A 113 -1.58 -22.67 -23.27
N ASN A 114 -1.86 -23.49 -22.25
CA ASN A 114 -1.83 -23.05 -20.86
C ASN A 114 -0.40 -22.66 -20.42
N VAL A 115 0.61 -23.42 -20.82
CA VAL A 115 2.02 -23.10 -20.54
C VAL A 115 2.45 -21.83 -21.28
N ILE A 116 2.04 -21.65 -22.54
CA ILE A 116 2.30 -20.41 -23.29
C ILE A 116 1.61 -19.22 -22.61
N ALA A 117 0.34 -19.36 -22.20
CA ALA A 117 -0.37 -18.31 -21.48
C ALA A 117 0.32 -17.94 -20.15
N LEU A 118 0.88 -18.92 -19.44
CA LEU A 118 1.69 -18.70 -18.26
C LEU A 118 2.99 -17.95 -18.61
N LEU A 119 3.72 -18.37 -19.63
CA LEU A 119 4.95 -17.72 -20.07
C LEU A 119 4.71 -16.28 -20.55
N VAL A 120 3.56 -15.99 -21.16
CA VAL A 120 3.16 -14.64 -21.58
C VAL A 120 2.74 -13.78 -20.38
N SER A 121 2.22 -14.37 -19.31
CA SER A 121 1.84 -13.61 -18.09
C SER A 121 3.05 -13.05 -17.33
N ILE A 122 4.22 -13.69 -17.43
CA ILE A 122 5.45 -13.25 -16.77
C ILE A 122 5.92 -11.87 -17.28
N PRO A 123 6.16 -11.64 -18.59
CA PRO A 123 6.56 -10.33 -19.07
C PRO A 123 5.48 -9.27 -18.85
N LEU A 124 4.18 -9.64 -18.85
CA LEU A 124 3.11 -8.70 -18.49
C LEU A 124 3.29 -8.17 -17.07
N LEU A 125 3.53 -9.05 -16.08
CA LEU A 125 3.78 -8.62 -14.70
C LEU A 125 5.08 -7.84 -14.55
N LEU A 126 6.15 -8.25 -15.24
CA LEU A 126 7.44 -7.55 -15.19
C LEU A 126 7.42 -6.17 -15.86
N SER A 127 6.47 -5.94 -16.77
CA SER A 127 6.30 -4.64 -17.43
C SER A 127 5.54 -3.61 -16.57
N LEU A 128 4.90 -4.05 -15.49
CA LEU A 128 4.20 -3.17 -14.56
C LEU A 128 5.20 -2.47 -13.64
N GLY A 129 4.99 -1.17 -13.45
CA GLY A 129 5.72 -0.40 -12.44
C GLY A 129 5.40 -0.86 -11.02
N SER A 130 6.23 -0.49 -10.05
CA SER A 130 6.02 -0.82 -8.64
C SER A 130 5.77 0.40 -7.77
N GLU A 131 4.86 0.24 -6.81
CA GLU A 131 4.51 1.26 -5.82
C GLU A 131 4.26 0.59 -4.46
N PHE A 132 4.33 1.36 -3.38
CA PHE A 132 4.04 0.80 -2.05
C PHE A 132 2.55 0.47 -1.92
N MET A 133 1.71 1.49 -2.14
CA MET A 133 0.26 1.41 -2.12
C MET A 133 -0.32 2.48 -3.05
N PRO A 134 -1.48 2.21 -3.67
CA PRO A 134 -2.21 3.24 -4.38
C PRO A 134 -2.59 4.38 -3.41
N PRO A 135 -2.52 5.64 -3.85
CA PRO A 135 -2.97 6.76 -3.02
C PRO A 135 -4.48 6.64 -2.78
N LEU A 136 -4.90 6.69 -1.52
CA LEU A 136 -6.30 6.77 -1.13
C LEU A 136 -6.84 8.17 -1.46
N ASP A 137 -7.96 8.31 -2.16
CA ASP A 137 -8.62 9.62 -2.27
C ASP A 137 -9.36 9.98 -0.96
N GLU A 138 -8.87 11.02 -0.29
CA GLU A 138 -9.43 11.56 0.95
C GLU A 138 -10.55 12.59 0.70
N GLY A 139 -10.83 12.95 -0.56
CA GLY A 139 -11.76 14.04 -0.91
C GLY A 139 -11.24 15.44 -0.54
N THR A 140 -10.00 15.52 -0.04
CA THR A 140 -9.32 16.76 0.33
C THR A 140 -7.94 16.81 -0.32
N ILE A 141 -7.39 18.01 -0.39
CA ILE A 141 -6.03 18.27 -0.86
C ILE A 141 -5.31 19.07 0.22
N LEU A 142 -4.06 18.76 0.46
CA LEU A 142 -3.16 19.55 1.29
C LEU A 142 -2.13 20.23 0.38
N PHE A 143 -2.14 21.56 0.40
CA PHE A 143 -1.15 22.40 -0.28
C PHE A 143 -0.07 22.83 0.71
N MET A 144 1.19 22.51 0.43
CA MET A 144 2.33 22.78 1.29
C MET A 144 3.42 23.53 0.55
N PRO A 145 3.25 24.84 0.29
CA PRO A 145 4.31 25.60 -0.32
C PRO A 145 5.41 25.93 0.69
N VAL A 146 6.64 25.93 0.22
CA VAL A 146 7.84 26.31 0.99
C VAL A 146 8.47 27.55 0.36
N THR A 147 8.74 28.56 1.18
CA THR A 147 9.41 29.80 0.77
C THR A 147 10.87 29.82 1.24
N LEU A 148 11.57 30.91 0.93
CA LEU A 148 12.84 31.20 1.57
C LEU A 148 12.67 31.36 3.09
N PRO A 149 13.67 30.96 3.91
CA PRO A 149 13.54 30.99 5.37
C PRO A 149 13.50 32.36 6.02
N ASP A 150 13.90 33.41 5.30
CA ASP A 150 14.01 34.79 5.77
C ASP A 150 12.70 35.59 5.68
N ILE A 151 11.59 34.93 5.32
CA ILE A 151 10.28 35.58 5.24
C ILE A 151 9.80 36.07 6.62
N SER A 152 9.28 37.30 6.65
CA SER A 152 8.69 37.87 7.87
C SER A 152 7.30 37.31 8.14
N ASN A 153 6.85 37.34 9.41
CA ASN A 153 5.49 36.94 9.77
C ASN A 153 4.40 37.73 9.02
N ALA A 154 4.66 39.02 8.74
CA ALA A 154 3.72 39.88 8.02
C ALA A 154 3.60 39.47 6.54
N GLU A 155 4.74 39.22 5.89
CA GLU A 155 4.78 38.79 4.50
C GLU A 155 4.20 37.38 4.34
N ALA A 156 4.51 36.46 5.27
CA ALA A 156 3.92 35.12 5.27
C ALA A 156 2.39 35.15 5.40
N LYS A 157 1.85 36.06 6.22
CA LYS A 157 0.40 36.29 6.32
C LYS A 157 -0.18 36.82 5.01
N GLN A 158 0.48 37.78 4.37
CA GLN A 158 0.04 38.33 3.09
C GLN A 158 0.04 37.27 1.99
N LEU A 159 1.14 36.51 1.88
CA LEU A 159 1.28 35.39 0.96
C LEU A 159 0.17 34.36 1.14
N LEU A 160 -0.08 33.95 2.40
CA LEU A 160 -1.15 33.02 2.76
C LEU A 160 -2.52 33.50 2.27
N GLN A 161 -2.86 34.76 2.52
CA GLN A 161 -4.14 35.33 2.10
C GLN A 161 -4.31 35.39 0.58
N VAL A 162 -3.22 35.68 -0.14
CA VAL A 162 -3.21 35.70 -1.61
C VAL A 162 -3.40 34.28 -2.15
N GLN A 163 -2.64 33.31 -1.65
CA GLN A 163 -2.75 31.91 -2.02
C GLN A 163 -4.16 31.36 -1.76
N ASP A 164 -4.70 31.58 -0.57
CA ASP A 164 -6.03 31.11 -0.20
C ASP A 164 -7.13 31.71 -1.10
N ARG A 165 -7.00 32.99 -1.48
CA ARG A 165 -7.93 33.65 -2.41
C ARG A 165 -7.86 33.04 -3.81
N ILE A 166 -6.65 32.75 -4.30
CA ILE A 166 -6.45 32.09 -5.61
C ILE A 166 -7.06 30.69 -5.58
N ILE A 167 -6.79 29.90 -4.54
CA ILE A 167 -7.34 28.55 -4.37
C ILE A 167 -8.88 28.61 -4.34
N LYS A 168 -9.44 29.55 -3.58
CA LYS A 168 -10.89 29.70 -3.44
C LYS A 168 -11.60 30.16 -4.72
N SER A 169 -10.86 30.71 -5.69
CA SER A 169 -11.40 31.09 -7.00
C SER A 169 -11.84 29.89 -7.85
N ILE A 170 -11.37 28.68 -7.54
CA ILE A 170 -11.71 27.47 -8.29
C ILE A 170 -13.10 26.95 -7.89
N PRO A 171 -14.01 26.68 -8.85
CA PRO A 171 -15.39 26.27 -8.56
C PRO A 171 -15.52 25.00 -7.73
N GLU A 172 -14.61 24.04 -7.91
CA GLU A 172 -14.58 22.76 -7.20
C GLU A 172 -14.21 22.90 -5.72
N VAL A 173 -13.62 24.02 -5.31
CA VAL A 173 -13.15 24.23 -3.93
C VAL A 173 -14.29 24.73 -3.03
N LYS A 174 -14.65 23.91 -2.04
CA LYS A 174 -15.67 24.25 -1.03
C LYS A 174 -15.09 25.18 0.04
N ASN A 175 -14.01 24.80 0.72
CA ASN A 175 -13.39 25.59 1.78
C ASN A 175 -11.87 25.56 1.66
N VAL A 176 -11.22 26.62 2.13
CA VAL A 176 -9.77 26.76 2.18
C VAL A 176 -9.40 27.21 3.59
N LEU A 177 -8.46 26.51 4.21
CA LEU A 177 -7.92 26.85 5.53
C LEU A 177 -6.40 26.87 5.45
N GLY A 178 -5.84 28.06 5.24
CA GLY A 178 -4.41 28.29 5.29
C GLY A 178 -3.87 28.42 6.71
N LYS A 179 -2.69 27.85 6.96
CA LYS A 179 -1.92 27.96 8.20
C LYS A 179 -0.45 28.22 7.86
N ALA A 180 0.08 29.37 8.22
CA ALA A 180 1.52 29.65 8.18
C ALA A 180 2.16 29.32 9.54
N GLY A 181 3.29 28.62 9.53
CA GLY A 181 3.97 28.21 10.76
C GLY A 181 3.26 27.07 11.49
N ARG A 182 3.28 27.13 12.83
CA ARG A 182 2.78 26.07 13.71
C ARG A 182 1.54 26.48 14.50
N ALA A 183 0.67 25.52 14.77
CA ALA A 183 -0.29 25.62 15.85
C ALA A 183 0.41 25.55 17.23
N ASN A 184 -0.24 26.03 18.30
CA ASN A 184 0.30 25.98 19.65
C ASN A 184 0.21 24.56 20.25
N THR A 185 0.93 23.61 19.65
CA THR A 185 0.99 22.20 20.03
C THR A 185 2.38 21.64 19.68
N ALA A 186 2.88 20.69 20.48
CA ALA A 186 4.15 20.03 20.22
C ALA A 186 4.13 19.14 18.96
N THR A 187 2.94 18.81 18.44
CA THR A 187 2.77 17.96 17.25
C THR A 187 3.01 18.69 15.93
N ASP A 188 3.24 20.01 15.97
CA ASP A 188 3.40 20.85 14.79
C ASP A 188 4.65 21.72 14.96
N ASN A 189 5.68 21.40 14.19
CA ASN A 189 6.97 22.09 14.21
C ASN A 189 7.22 22.91 12.95
N SER A 190 6.18 23.19 12.16
CA SER A 190 6.32 23.90 10.89
C SER A 190 6.85 25.33 11.10
N PRO A 191 7.92 25.74 10.39
CA PRO A 191 8.46 27.10 10.47
C PRO A 191 7.54 28.09 9.75
N ILE A 192 7.71 29.39 10.00
CA ILE A 192 6.89 30.42 9.36
C ILE A 192 7.03 30.46 7.82
N SER A 193 8.18 30.04 7.30
CA SER A 193 8.46 29.89 5.87
C SER A 193 7.71 28.72 5.21
N MET A 194 6.97 27.95 6.01
CA MET A 194 6.14 26.87 5.54
C MET A 194 4.67 27.19 5.80
N VAL A 195 3.88 27.04 4.74
CA VAL A 195 2.44 27.11 4.81
C VAL A 195 1.87 25.72 4.63
N GLU A 196 0.80 25.42 5.36
CA GLU A 196 -0.06 24.27 5.13
C GLU A 196 -1.48 24.78 4.91
N THR A 197 -2.01 24.59 3.71
CA THR A 197 -3.37 24.95 3.36
C THR A 197 -4.20 23.70 3.12
N ILE A 198 -5.21 23.48 3.95
CA ILE A 198 -6.18 22.40 3.80
C ILE A 198 -7.28 22.87 2.85
N ILE A 199 -7.45 22.15 1.74
CA ILE A 199 -8.41 22.45 0.69
C ILE A 199 -9.48 21.35 0.70
N LEU A 200 -10.70 21.75 1.04
CA LEU A 200 -11.86 20.87 0.98
C LEU A 200 -12.54 21.01 -0.37
N LEU A 201 -12.62 19.91 -1.12
CA LEU A 201 -13.33 19.87 -2.40
C LEU A 201 -14.83 19.67 -2.18
N LYS A 202 -15.63 20.10 -3.15
CA LYS A 202 -17.05 19.72 -3.27
C LYS A 202 -17.16 18.24 -3.63
N PRO A 203 -18.31 17.58 -3.39
CA PRO A 203 -18.57 16.25 -3.91
C PRO A 203 -18.34 16.18 -5.43
N SER A 204 -17.80 15.07 -5.93
CA SER A 204 -17.43 14.90 -7.35
C SER A 204 -18.59 15.08 -8.33
N SER A 205 -19.83 14.92 -7.87
CA SER A 205 -21.04 15.18 -8.66
C SER A 205 -21.28 16.66 -8.99
N GLU A 206 -20.66 17.58 -8.23
CA GLU A 206 -20.78 19.03 -8.41
C GLU A 206 -19.62 19.62 -9.23
N TRP A 207 -18.68 18.79 -9.70
CA TRP A 207 -17.53 19.24 -10.47
C TRP A 207 -17.91 19.58 -11.91
N ARG A 208 -17.10 20.42 -12.56
CA ARG A 208 -17.21 20.63 -14.01
C ARG A 208 -17.12 19.27 -14.72
N LYS A 209 -17.92 19.10 -15.78
CA LYS A 209 -18.01 17.82 -16.52
C LYS A 209 -16.64 17.40 -17.06
N GLY A 210 -16.26 16.15 -16.79
CA GLY A 210 -15.04 15.53 -17.32
C GLY A 210 -13.75 15.87 -16.56
N ILE A 211 -13.81 16.65 -15.48
CA ILE A 211 -12.64 17.01 -14.67
C ILE A 211 -12.36 15.92 -13.64
N LYS A 212 -11.08 15.55 -13.51
CA LYS A 212 -10.57 14.68 -12.43
C LYS A 212 -9.83 15.49 -11.38
N LYS A 213 -9.53 14.85 -10.25
CA LYS A 213 -8.78 15.47 -9.15
C LYS A 213 -7.39 15.94 -9.60
N GLU A 214 -6.72 15.18 -10.46
CA GLU A 214 -5.41 15.52 -11.02
C GLU A 214 -5.47 16.80 -11.85
N ASP A 215 -6.54 17.00 -12.62
CA ASP A 215 -6.76 18.21 -13.41
C ASP A 215 -6.94 19.44 -12.52
N ILE A 216 -7.65 19.29 -11.39
CA ILE A 216 -7.81 20.36 -10.39
C ILE A 216 -6.45 20.72 -9.77
N ILE A 217 -5.64 19.71 -9.41
CA ILE A 217 -4.28 19.94 -8.88
C ILE A 217 -3.41 20.63 -9.91
N ASN A 218 -3.48 20.25 -11.19
CA ASN A 218 -2.72 20.88 -12.26
C ASN A 218 -3.16 22.34 -12.50
N GLU A 219 -4.48 22.62 -12.49
CA GLU A 219 -5.01 23.97 -12.60
C GLU A 219 -4.58 24.85 -11.41
N LEU A 220 -4.68 24.32 -10.19
CA LEU A 220 -4.19 24.99 -8.98
C LEU A 220 -2.68 25.27 -9.07
N ASN A 221 -1.90 24.27 -9.46
CA ASN A 221 -0.45 24.40 -9.56
C ASN A 221 -0.05 25.47 -10.58
N ALA A 222 -0.73 25.56 -11.72
CA ALA A 222 -0.48 26.58 -12.72
C ALA A 222 -0.82 27.99 -12.20
N LYS A 223 -1.91 28.15 -11.44
CA LYS A 223 -2.34 29.44 -10.86
C LYS A 223 -1.48 29.91 -9.68
N LEU A 224 -0.82 28.98 -8.98
CA LEU A 224 -0.05 29.25 -7.76
C LEU A 224 1.46 29.32 -8.02
N GLN A 225 1.88 29.64 -9.24
CA GLN A 225 3.29 29.89 -9.56
C GLN A 225 3.71 31.28 -9.05
N ILE A 226 4.05 31.36 -7.76
CA ILE A 226 4.52 32.59 -7.11
C ILE A 226 6.05 32.57 -7.05
N PRO A 227 6.75 33.64 -7.47
CA PRO A 227 8.21 33.71 -7.38
C PRO A 227 8.72 33.48 -5.96
N GLY A 228 9.77 32.66 -5.81
CA GLY A 228 10.37 32.34 -4.51
C GLY A 228 9.58 31.34 -3.66
N VAL A 229 8.51 30.76 -4.22
CA VAL A 229 7.68 29.75 -3.56
C VAL A 229 7.73 28.45 -4.36
N VAL A 230 8.03 27.35 -3.68
CA VAL A 230 7.95 26.01 -4.28
C VAL A 230 6.66 25.34 -3.82
N ASN A 231 5.82 24.94 -4.78
CA ASN A 231 4.56 24.27 -4.51
C ASN A 231 4.77 22.79 -4.18
N GLY A 232 4.10 22.31 -3.13
CA GLY A 232 3.98 20.89 -2.81
C GLY A 232 2.51 20.52 -2.69
N TRP A 233 2.11 19.40 -3.29
CA TRP A 233 0.73 18.90 -3.27
C TRP A 233 0.70 17.50 -2.68
N THR A 234 -0.22 17.27 -1.75
CA THR A 234 -0.43 15.97 -1.11
C THR A 234 -1.85 15.90 -0.53
N GLN A 235 -2.12 14.96 0.36
CA GLN A 235 -3.37 14.86 1.11
C GLN A 235 -3.10 14.82 2.62
N PRO A 236 -4.03 15.30 3.47
CA PRO A 236 -3.80 15.41 4.91
C PRO A 236 -3.38 14.10 5.60
N ILE A 237 -4.13 13.01 5.43
CA ILE A 237 -3.89 11.76 6.17
C ILE A 237 -2.61 11.09 5.67
N ILE A 238 -2.44 10.93 4.35
CA ILE A 238 -1.24 10.30 3.78
C ILE A 238 0.03 11.08 4.14
N ASN A 239 -0.01 12.42 4.08
CA ASN A 239 1.15 13.24 4.43
C ASN A 239 1.53 13.07 5.91
N ARG A 240 0.56 13.09 6.83
CA ARG A 240 0.86 12.90 8.25
C ARG A 240 1.39 11.50 8.54
N ILE A 241 0.87 10.48 7.87
CA ILE A 241 1.41 9.11 7.99
C ILE A 241 2.86 9.05 7.47
N ASN A 242 3.13 9.62 6.29
CA ASN A 242 4.48 9.64 5.71
C ASN A 242 5.48 10.37 6.61
N MET A 243 5.10 11.55 7.13
CA MET A 243 5.92 12.33 8.06
C MET A 243 6.19 11.57 9.37
N LEU A 244 5.19 10.89 9.93
CA LEU A 244 5.37 10.10 11.15
C LEU A 244 6.21 8.84 10.93
N SER A 245 6.11 8.24 9.74
CA SER A 245 6.81 7.00 9.42
C SER A 245 8.27 7.22 9.03
N THR A 246 8.56 8.26 8.26
CA THR A 246 9.88 8.45 7.62
C THR A 246 10.49 9.84 7.85
N GLY A 247 9.69 10.79 8.35
CA GLY A 247 10.06 12.20 8.45
C GLY A 247 10.03 12.96 7.13
N ILE A 248 9.61 12.31 6.03
CA ILE A 248 9.55 12.87 4.68
C ILE A 248 8.09 13.21 4.31
N ARG A 249 7.91 14.37 3.68
CA ARG A 249 6.59 14.93 3.31
C ARG A 249 6.13 14.54 1.90
N THR A 250 7.09 14.30 1.01
CA THR A 250 6.87 13.89 -0.37
C THR A 250 6.94 12.37 -0.52
N ASP A 251 6.62 11.84 -1.70
CA ASP A 251 6.67 10.39 -1.95
C ASP A 251 8.08 9.82 -1.77
N VAL A 252 9.10 10.59 -2.20
CA VAL A 252 10.51 10.22 -2.07
C VAL A 252 11.29 11.36 -1.43
N GLY A 253 12.16 11.00 -0.50
CA GLY A 253 13.14 11.90 0.10
C GLY A 253 14.52 11.29 0.06
N LEU A 254 15.49 12.05 -0.42
CA LEU A 254 16.91 11.71 -0.36
C LEU A 254 17.52 12.43 0.84
N LYS A 255 17.84 11.69 1.89
CA LYS A 255 18.51 12.19 3.09
C LYS A 255 20.02 12.23 2.85
N VAL A 256 20.64 13.37 3.13
CA VAL A 256 22.09 13.61 3.00
C VAL A 256 22.64 13.87 4.40
N TYR A 257 23.48 12.97 4.90
CA TYR A 257 24.08 13.09 6.23
C TYR A 257 25.51 13.62 6.14
N GLY A 258 25.92 14.36 7.18
CA GLY A 258 27.28 14.91 7.27
C GLY A 258 27.54 15.67 8.57
N GLN A 259 28.74 16.23 8.70
CA GLN A 259 29.15 17.00 9.89
C GLN A 259 28.96 18.51 9.74
N ASN A 260 28.87 19.04 8.51
CA ASN A 260 28.79 20.47 8.23
C ASN A 260 27.58 20.80 7.35
N LEU A 261 26.75 21.76 7.79
CA LEU A 261 25.50 22.14 7.13
C LEU A 261 25.69 22.75 5.74
N ASP A 262 26.73 23.57 5.53
CA ASP A 262 27.01 24.19 4.23
C ASP A 262 27.42 23.14 3.20
N THR A 263 28.21 22.15 3.62
CA THR A 263 28.62 21.04 2.77
C THR A 263 27.43 20.16 2.41
N ILE A 264 26.55 19.86 3.39
CA ILE A 264 25.30 19.13 3.13
C ILE A 264 24.42 19.89 2.14
N TYR A 265 24.28 21.21 2.30
CA TYR A 265 23.46 22.04 1.42
C TYR A 265 24.01 22.09 -0.01
N ALA A 266 25.33 22.23 -0.17
CA ALA A 266 26.00 22.21 -1.47
C ALA A 266 25.80 20.86 -2.18
N LEU A 267 26.01 19.74 -1.47
CA LEU A 267 25.79 18.39 -1.99
C LEU A 267 24.33 18.15 -2.36
N SER A 268 23.39 18.59 -1.52
CA SER A 268 21.95 18.46 -1.76
C SER A 268 21.52 19.21 -3.03
N ASN A 269 22.08 20.40 -3.28
CA ASN A 269 21.81 21.15 -4.52
C ASN A 269 22.44 20.51 -5.76
N GLN A 270 23.64 19.93 -5.65
CA GLN A 270 24.24 19.16 -6.75
C GLN A 270 23.38 17.92 -7.08
N MET A 271 22.88 17.22 -6.06
CA MET A 271 21.97 16.10 -6.24
C MET A 271 20.64 16.55 -6.87
N LYS A 272 20.06 17.67 -6.43
CA LYS A 272 18.88 18.27 -7.08
C LYS A 272 19.12 18.50 -8.58
N GLN A 273 20.26 19.09 -8.96
CA GLN A 273 20.59 19.33 -10.37
C GLN A 273 20.71 18.02 -11.15
N ALA A 274 21.32 16.98 -10.57
CA ALA A 274 21.45 15.67 -11.21
C ALA A 274 20.11 14.93 -11.39
N LEU A 275 19.17 15.14 -10.47
CA LEU A 275 17.82 14.57 -10.52
C LEU A 275 16.87 15.34 -11.43
N GLN A 276 17.22 16.57 -11.82
CA GLN A 276 16.38 17.39 -12.69
C GLN A 276 16.28 16.76 -14.09
N GLY A 277 15.07 16.74 -14.65
CA GLY A 277 14.79 16.17 -15.98
C GLY A 277 14.64 14.65 -16.01
N ILE A 278 14.65 13.95 -14.87
CA ILE A 278 14.19 12.56 -14.80
C ILE A 278 12.68 12.52 -15.06
N SER A 279 12.24 11.65 -15.97
CA SER A 279 10.81 11.43 -16.20
C SER A 279 10.16 10.84 -14.94
N GLY A 280 9.10 11.48 -14.45
CA GLY A 280 8.40 11.10 -13.22
C GLY A 280 8.70 11.98 -12.02
N VAL A 281 9.86 12.65 -11.98
CA VAL A 281 10.24 13.53 -10.86
C VAL A 281 9.56 14.89 -11.01
N LYS A 282 8.67 15.22 -10.06
CA LYS A 282 7.95 16.50 -9.97
C LYS A 282 8.16 17.14 -8.59
N ASP A 283 7.89 18.44 -8.51
CA ASP A 283 7.98 19.20 -7.26
C ASP A 283 9.34 19.02 -6.55
N LEU A 284 10.44 19.01 -7.33
CA LEU A 284 11.78 18.73 -6.82
C LEU A 284 12.40 19.95 -6.15
N TYR A 285 12.68 19.85 -4.85
CA TYR A 285 13.36 20.90 -4.09
C TYR A 285 14.29 20.36 -3.00
N VAL A 286 15.15 21.23 -2.48
CA VAL A 286 15.98 20.97 -1.31
C VAL A 286 15.36 21.71 -0.15
N ASP A 287 15.16 21.03 0.98
CA ASP A 287 14.75 21.71 2.21
C ASP A 287 15.82 22.74 2.59
N PRO A 288 15.45 24.00 2.86
CA PRO A 288 16.44 25.03 3.13
C PRO A 288 17.14 24.78 4.46
N ILE A 289 18.45 24.54 4.40
CA ILE A 289 19.33 24.30 5.55
C ILE A 289 19.98 25.61 6.01
N THR A 290 20.31 26.47 5.05
CA THR A 290 20.96 27.77 5.23
C THR A 290 20.04 28.89 4.73
N GLY A 291 20.44 30.15 4.95
CA GLY A 291 19.68 31.33 4.51
C GLY A 291 18.75 31.91 5.57
N GLY A 292 18.89 31.50 6.84
CA GLY A 292 18.34 32.25 7.96
C GLY A 292 19.15 33.52 8.17
N LYS A 293 18.47 34.66 8.35
CA LYS A 293 19.11 35.95 8.64
C LYS A 293 19.15 36.18 10.15
N TYR A 294 20.34 36.45 10.67
CA TYR A 294 20.57 36.72 12.09
C TYR A 294 21.10 38.14 12.29
N LEU A 295 20.71 38.73 13.42
CA LEU A 295 21.36 39.92 13.96
C LEU A 295 22.35 39.45 15.03
N ASP A 296 23.62 39.36 14.66
CA ASP A 296 24.69 38.95 15.57
C ASP A 296 25.13 40.13 16.43
N ILE A 297 24.95 40.00 17.75
CA ILE A 297 25.47 40.94 18.75
C ILE A 297 26.65 40.26 19.45
N ARG A 298 27.87 40.55 18.99
CA ARG A 298 29.11 39.97 19.53
C ARG A 298 29.65 40.87 20.62
N VAL A 299 29.45 40.48 21.87
CA VAL A 299 29.93 41.21 23.04
C VAL A 299 31.46 41.29 23.02
N ASN A 300 32.00 42.50 23.11
CA ASN A 300 33.43 42.73 23.20
C ASN A 300 33.86 42.66 24.67
N LYS A 301 34.53 41.55 25.03
CA LYS A 301 34.97 41.27 26.40
C LYS A 301 35.91 42.33 26.96
N ASP A 302 36.78 42.89 26.14
CA ASP A 302 37.73 43.92 26.56
C ASP A 302 37.01 45.25 26.83
N ALA A 303 35.96 45.56 26.05
CA ALA A 303 35.18 46.78 26.21
C ALA A 303 34.29 46.71 27.47
N ILE A 304 33.54 45.63 27.68
CA ILE A 304 32.71 45.46 28.89
C ILE A 304 33.57 45.47 30.16
N GLY A 305 34.78 44.91 30.10
CA GLY A 305 35.71 44.90 31.24
C GLY A 305 36.13 46.31 31.67
N ARG A 306 36.26 47.26 30.74
CA ARG A 306 36.54 48.67 31.06
C ARG A 306 35.38 49.36 31.78
N TYR A 307 34.15 48.97 31.43
CA TYR A 307 32.94 49.53 32.02
C TYR A 307 32.45 48.76 33.26
N GLY A 308 33.15 47.69 33.67
CA GLY A 308 32.74 46.86 34.80
C GLY A 308 31.47 46.06 34.54
N LEU A 309 31.18 45.76 33.27
CA LEU A 309 30.01 44.99 32.85
C LEU A 309 30.36 43.52 32.65
N SER A 310 29.41 42.66 32.99
CA SER A 310 29.41 41.25 32.62
C SER A 310 28.74 41.01 31.25
N VAL A 311 28.93 39.81 30.70
CA VAL A 311 28.24 39.41 29.45
C VAL A 311 26.73 39.31 29.69
N ASP A 312 26.32 38.88 30.88
CA ASP A 312 24.92 38.74 31.26
C ASP A 312 24.22 40.10 31.32
N ASP A 313 24.90 41.15 31.82
CA ASP A 313 24.34 42.51 31.84
C ASP A 313 23.98 43.01 30.42
N VAL A 314 24.86 42.72 29.45
CA VAL A 314 24.62 43.10 28.04
C VAL A 314 23.50 42.25 27.43
N ASN A 315 23.48 40.95 27.70
CA ASN A 315 22.42 40.05 27.22
C ASN A 315 21.05 40.40 27.80
N GLU A 316 20.97 40.78 29.08
CA GLU A 316 19.72 41.20 29.72
C GLU A 316 19.13 42.45 29.03
N VAL A 317 19.99 43.42 28.67
CA VAL A 317 19.56 44.58 27.88
C VAL A 317 19.08 44.15 26.51
N VAL A 318 19.76 43.23 25.82
CA VAL A 318 19.32 42.73 24.50
C VAL A 318 17.97 42.00 24.60
N GLU A 319 17.78 41.13 25.58
CA GLU A 319 16.53 40.38 25.79
C GLU A 319 15.36 41.29 26.16
N SER A 320 15.58 42.23 27.07
CA SER A 320 14.56 43.18 27.51
C SER A 320 14.27 44.26 26.47
N ALA A 321 15.27 44.76 25.74
CA ALA A 321 15.07 45.82 24.77
C ALA A 321 14.52 45.32 23.44
N LEU A 322 15.07 44.23 22.89
CA LEU A 322 14.75 43.72 21.57
C LEU A 322 13.81 42.51 21.63
N GLY A 323 14.16 41.51 22.45
CA GLY A 323 13.48 40.21 22.50
C GLY A 323 12.06 40.27 23.03
N GLY A 324 11.80 41.17 23.98
CA GLY A 324 10.51 41.25 24.66
C GLY A 324 10.45 40.29 25.86
N MET A 325 11.37 40.46 26.81
CA MET A 325 11.51 39.63 27.99
C MET A 325 10.19 39.52 28.77
N ASN A 326 9.75 38.29 29.05
CA ASN A 326 8.60 38.03 29.90
C ASN A 326 8.98 38.30 31.37
N LEU A 327 8.36 39.30 31.99
CA LEU A 327 8.63 39.67 33.38
C LEU A 327 7.82 38.83 34.36
N THR A 328 6.51 38.79 34.16
CA THR A 328 5.59 38.13 35.10
C THR A 328 4.26 37.79 34.42
N PRO A 329 3.59 36.69 34.77
CA PRO A 329 2.22 36.45 34.35
C PRO A 329 1.21 37.19 35.25
N THR A 330 0.21 37.81 34.64
CA THR A 330 -1.00 38.26 35.33
C THR A 330 -1.97 37.09 35.51
N ILE A 331 -2.74 37.10 36.60
CA ILE A 331 -3.70 36.05 36.95
C ILE A 331 -5.11 36.65 36.91
N GLU A 332 -5.88 36.27 35.90
CA GLU A 332 -7.26 36.71 35.68
C GLU A 332 -8.21 35.51 35.81
N GLY A 333 -8.53 35.14 37.05
CA GLY A 333 -9.31 33.94 37.37
C GLY A 333 -8.59 32.65 36.96
N ARG A 334 -9.10 31.97 35.94
CA ARG A 334 -8.45 30.76 35.36
C ARG A 334 -7.49 31.07 34.20
N ARG A 335 -7.43 32.31 33.74
CA ARG A 335 -6.58 32.74 32.61
C ARG A 335 -5.27 33.32 33.15
N ARG A 336 -4.20 33.12 32.39
CA ARG A 336 -2.87 33.68 32.66
C ARG A 336 -2.39 34.39 31.41
N PHE A 337 -1.90 35.63 31.56
CA PHE A 337 -1.35 36.40 30.45
C PHE A 337 0.05 36.89 30.79
N SER A 338 1.00 36.73 29.89
CA SER A 338 2.38 37.20 30.10
C SER A 338 2.47 38.72 29.96
N VAL A 339 3.11 39.38 30.93
CA VAL A 339 3.55 40.77 30.82
C VAL A 339 4.99 40.77 30.30
N ASN A 340 5.23 41.49 29.21
CA ASN A 340 6.55 41.61 28.61
C ASN A 340 7.07 43.06 28.69
N LEU A 341 8.39 43.19 28.80
CA LEU A 341 9.10 44.45 28.65
C LEU A 341 9.81 44.45 27.30
N ARG A 342 9.58 45.48 26.50
CA ARG A 342 10.24 45.67 25.20
C ARG A 342 10.33 47.16 24.86
N LEU A 343 11.39 47.56 24.17
CA LEU A 343 11.42 48.90 23.58
C LEU A 343 10.33 49.08 22.52
N ALA A 344 9.85 50.32 22.41
CA ALA A 344 8.98 50.73 21.31
C ALA A 344 9.66 50.44 19.96
N GLN A 345 8.84 50.17 18.94
CA GLN A 345 9.31 49.69 17.65
C GLN A 345 10.33 50.66 16.99
N ASP A 346 10.14 51.96 17.17
CA ASP A 346 11.00 53.00 16.58
C ASP A 346 12.47 52.88 17.01
N TYR A 347 12.75 52.40 18.23
CA TYR A 347 14.11 52.23 18.74
C TYR A 347 14.81 50.94 18.28
N ARG A 348 14.11 50.08 17.53
CA ARG A 348 14.60 48.75 17.11
C ARG A 348 14.20 48.40 15.69
N SER A 349 13.84 49.40 14.88
CA SER A 349 13.40 49.20 13.50
C SER A 349 14.56 49.09 12.51
N ASN A 350 15.72 49.63 12.84
CA ASN A 350 16.92 49.53 12.03
C ASN A 350 18.17 49.27 12.90
N LEU A 351 19.25 48.90 12.23
CA LEU A 351 20.51 48.52 12.87
C LEU A 351 21.16 49.67 13.66
N GLU A 352 21.05 50.91 13.17
CA GLU A 352 21.65 52.08 13.83
C GLU A 352 20.94 52.45 15.13
N ASP A 353 19.63 52.31 15.18
CA ASP A 353 18.87 52.51 16.41
C ASP A 353 19.21 51.43 17.45
N ILE A 354 19.35 50.17 17.01
CA ILE A 354 19.78 49.08 17.89
C ILE A 354 21.18 49.36 18.46
N LYS A 355 22.13 49.82 17.64
CA LYS A 355 23.48 50.22 18.08
C LYS A 355 23.47 51.32 19.15
N ARG A 356 22.49 52.22 19.10
CA ARG A 356 22.32 53.34 20.05
C ARG A 356 21.59 52.94 21.33
N THR A 357 21.10 51.70 21.45
CA THR A 357 20.45 51.19 22.67
C THR A 357 21.36 51.40 23.87
N LEU A 358 20.85 51.98 24.95
CA LEU A 358 21.66 52.34 26.11
C LEU A 358 21.82 51.15 27.05
N VAL A 359 23.05 50.86 27.44
CA VAL A 359 23.45 49.90 28.47
C VAL A 359 23.91 50.69 29.69
N GLN A 360 23.32 50.43 30.85
CA GLN A 360 23.70 51.11 32.09
C GLN A 360 25.02 50.55 32.61
N THR A 361 26.00 51.43 32.91
CA THR A 361 27.25 51.02 33.55
C THR A 361 27.24 51.37 35.03
N PRO A 362 27.94 50.61 35.90
CA PRO A 362 28.02 50.91 37.33
C PRO A 362 28.62 52.29 37.65
N SER A 363 29.61 52.75 36.87
CA SER A 363 30.45 53.92 37.24
C SER A 363 30.52 55.03 36.19
N PHE A 364 30.12 54.79 34.94
CA PHE A 364 30.38 55.69 33.80
C PHE A 364 29.11 56.21 33.13
N GLY A 365 27.93 55.93 33.70
CA GLY A 365 26.63 56.29 33.11
C GLY A 365 26.21 55.36 31.96
N PRO A 366 25.14 55.70 31.22
CA PRO A 366 24.67 54.90 30.11
C PRO A 366 25.60 55.02 28.89
N VAL A 367 26.02 53.88 28.34
CA VAL A 367 26.81 53.81 27.09
C VAL A 367 26.00 53.13 25.99
N PRO A 368 26.19 53.48 24.71
CA PRO A 368 25.47 52.79 23.64
C PRO A 368 25.98 51.35 23.49
N LEU A 369 25.11 50.46 23.03
CA LEU A 369 25.41 49.04 22.83
C LEU A 369 26.59 48.85 21.87
N SER A 370 26.75 49.73 20.88
CA SER A 370 27.91 49.73 19.97
C SER A 370 29.26 49.94 20.65
N SER A 371 29.30 50.50 21.86
CA SER A 371 30.54 50.68 22.63
C SER A 371 30.99 49.41 23.34
N VAL A 372 30.10 48.43 23.50
CA VAL A 372 30.33 47.19 24.26
C VAL A 372 30.13 45.92 23.43
N ALA A 373 29.50 46.01 22.25
CA ALA A 373 29.28 44.90 21.33
C ALA A 373 29.39 45.33 19.87
N ASP A 374 29.89 44.43 19.03
CA ASP A 374 29.83 44.56 17.57
C ASP A 374 28.52 43.96 17.05
N ILE A 375 27.81 44.70 16.20
CA ILE A 375 26.47 44.33 15.74
C ILE A 375 26.47 44.25 14.22
N SER A 376 26.23 43.06 13.70
CA SER A 376 26.27 42.78 12.27
C SER A 376 25.12 41.85 11.85
N ILE A 377 24.76 41.90 10.57
CA ILE A 377 23.83 40.93 9.99
C ILE A 377 24.66 39.77 9.44
N SER A 378 24.31 38.55 9.83
CA SER A 378 24.97 37.34 9.37
C SER A 378 23.97 36.33 8.81
N ASP A 379 24.47 35.46 7.96
CA ASP A 379 23.73 34.29 7.47
C ASP A 379 23.99 33.11 8.39
N GLY A 380 22.94 32.37 8.71
CA GLY A 380 22.98 31.18 9.55
C GLY A 380 21.95 30.14 9.14
N PRO A 381 21.93 28.99 9.84
CA PRO A 381 20.97 27.94 9.59
C PRO A 381 19.60 28.30 10.14
N ALA A 382 18.57 28.39 9.28
CA ALA A 382 17.21 28.72 9.74
C ALA A 382 16.59 27.63 10.61
N MET A 383 16.93 26.37 10.32
CA MET A 383 16.51 25.21 11.09
C MET A 383 17.59 24.13 10.99
N ILE A 384 18.00 23.60 12.14
CA ILE A 384 18.90 22.46 12.19
C ILE A 384 18.07 21.19 12.28
N GLN A 385 18.17 20.33 11.26
CA GLN A 385 17.54 19.01 11.28
C GLN A 385 18.58 17.94 11.63
N SER A 386 18.21 17.05 12.54
CA SER A 386 19.03 15.90 12.90
C SER A 386 18.18 14.64 13.00
N GLU A 387 18.82 13.50 12.75
CA GLU A 387 18.23 12.17 12.89
C GLU A 387 19.32 11.23 13.41
N ASN A 388 19.01 10.45 14.45
CA ASN A 388 19.99 9.60 15.14
C ASN A 388 21.28 10.35 15.54
N ALA A 389 21.14 11.59 16.01
CA ALA A 389 22.23 12.51 16.38
C ALA A 389 23.17 12.94 15.23
N LEU A 390 22.80 12.66 13.97
CA LEU A 390 23.53 13.14 12.80
C LEU A 390 22.79 14.31 12.16
N LEU A 391 23.54 15.32 11.71
CA LEU A 391 22.97 16.41 10.91
C LEU A 391 22.54 15.87 9.55
N ARG A 392 21.38 16.34 9.07
CA ARG A 392 20.85 15.92 7.78
C ARG A 392 20.33 17.09 6.95
N GLY A 393 20.44 16.93 5.65
CA GLY A 393 19.68 17.68 4.64
C GLY A 393 18.77 16.74 3.88
N THR A 394 17.71 17.27 3.28
CA THR A 394 16.76 16.45 2.50
C THR A 394 16.48 17.07 1.15
N VAL A 395 16.63 16.27 0.10
CA VAL A 395 16.13 16.57 -1.25
C VAL A 395 14.81 15.83 -1.42
N LEU A 396 13.76 16.56 -1.74
CA LEU A 396 12.38 16.10 -1.73
C LEU A 396 11.79 16.18 -3.14
N PHE A 397 11.06 15.15 -3.55
CA PHE A 397 10.27 15.17 -4.79
C PHE A 397 9.09 14.20 -4.73
N ASN A 398 8.06 14.52 -5.50
CA ASN A 398 6.91 13.63 -5.71
C ASN A 398 7.09 12.88 -7.03
N VAL A 399 6.50 11.69 -7.12
CA VAL A 399 6.50 10.89 -8.36
C VAL A 399 5.12 10.99 -9.00
N ARG A 400 5.08 11.49 -10.24
CA ARG A 400 3.82 11.62 -11.01
C ARG A 400 4.01 11.10 -12.42
N ASP A 401 2.92 10.64 -13.03
CA ASP A 401 2.90 10.15 -14.42
C ASP A 401 3.83 8.93 -14.68
N ARG A 402 4.35 8.31 -13.61
CA ARG A 402 5.25 7.16 -13.61
C ARG A 402 5.20 6.44 -12.26
N ASP A 403 5.66 5.20 -12.22
CA ASP A 403 5.74 4.40 -11.00
C ASP A 403 6.91 4.81 -10.09
N LEU A 404 6.73 4.58 -8.78
CA LEU A 404 7.68 4.94 -7.74
C LEU A 404 9.01 4.16 -7.88
N GLY A 405 8.93 2.85 -8.03
CA GLY A 405 10.09 1.96 -8.04
C GLY A 405 11.05 2.26 -9.18
N SER A 406 10.57 2.32 -10.42
CA SER A 406 11.42 2.58 -11.59
C SER A 406 11.98 4.00 -11.58
N THR A 407 11.22 4.98 -11.10
CA THR A 407 11.69 6.38 -10.98
C THR A 407 12.85 6.47 -10.00
N VAL A 408 12.77 5.82 -8.84
CA VAL A 408 13.85 5.82 -7.85
C VAL A 408 15.06 5.01 -8.33
N GLN A 409 14.87 3.90 -9.05
CA GLN A 409 15.97 3.14 -9.63
C GLN A 409 16.76 3.96 -10.67
N GLU A 410 16.09 4.72 -11.53
CA GLU A 410 16.75 5.64 -12.46
C GLU A 410 17.48 6.76 -11.71
N ALA A 411 16.85 7.33 -10.68
CA ALA A 411 17.44 8.35 -9.83
C ALA A 411 18.71 7.85 -9.11
N GLN A 412 18.66 6.64 -8.56
CA GLN A 412 19.82 5.95 -7.97
C GLN A 412 20.92 5.75 -9.01
N ALA A 413 20.59 5.28 -10.21
CA ALA A 413 21.55 5.06 -11.27
C ALA A 413 22.29 6.36 -11.66
N ARG A 414 21.58 7.50 -11.75
CA ARG A 414 22.21 8.81 -12.03
C ARG A 414 23.11 9.27 -10.90
N LEU A 415 22.71 9.05 -9.63
CA LEU A 415 23.48 9.49 -8.48
C LEU A 415 24.66 8.58 -8.13
N ASN A 416 24.69 7.32 -8.57
CA ASN A 416 25.73 6.35 -8.22
C ASN A 416 27.17 6.83 -8.49
N ALA A 417 27.40 7.61 -9.56
CA ALA A 417 28.71 8.18 -9.84
C ALA A 417 29.10 9.28 -8.84
N MET A 418 28.15 10.13 -8.45
CA MET A 418 28.37 11.19 -7.46
C MET A 418 28.55 10.63 -6.04
N VAL A 419 27.80 9.58 -5.69
CA VAL A 419 27.86 8.93 -4.37
C VAL A 419 29.27 8.39 -4.08
N LYS A 420 29.96 7.88 -5.09
CA LYS A 420 31.34 7.39 -4.97
C LYS A 420 32.37 8.51 -4.72
N LEU A 421 32.02 9.75 -5.05
CA LEU A 421 32.86 10.95 -4.90
C LEU A 421 32.53 11.75 -3.64
N LEU A 422 31.64 11.25 -2.76
CA LEU A 422 31.28 11.95 -1.53
C LEU A 422 32.48 12.08 -0.58
N PRO A 423 32.62 13.21 0.13
CA PRO A 423 33.64 13.36 1.15
C PRO A 423 33.50 12.30 2.26
N LYS A 424 34.60 11.93 2.91
CA LYS A 424 34.56 10.97 4.03
C LYS A 424 33.63 11.47 5.15
N GLY A 425 32.77 10.59 5.64
CA GLY A 425 31.79 10.91 6.68
C GLY A 425 30.46 11.46 6.15
N TYR A 426 30.31 11.59 4.83
CA TYR A 426 29.03 11.93 4.18
C TYR A 426 28.46 10.68 3.51
N PHE A 427 27.16 10.47 3.67
CA PHE A 427 26.44 9.38 3.02
C PHE A 427 25.00 9.79 2.74
N ILE A 428 24.36 9.03 1.86
CA ILE A 428 22.97 9.27 1.47
C ILE A 428 22.08 8.09 1.83
N GLU A 429 20.82 8.37 2.10
CA GLU A 429 19.79 7.36 2.33
C GLU A 429 18.50 7.74 1.61
N TRP A 430 17.88 6.76 0.97
CA TRP A 430 16.58 6.92 0.32
C TRP A 430 15.48 6.62 1.32
N SER A 431 14.55 7.56 1.48
CA SER A 431 13.43 7.45 2.42
C SER A 431 12.12 7.92 1.78
N GLY A 432 11.05 8.01 2.57
CA GLY A 432 9.68 8.19 2.08
C GLY A 432 9.01 6.85 1.76
N GLN A 433 8.05 6.84 0.83
CA GLN A 433 7.30 5.64 0.46
C GLN A 433 8.20 4.53 -0.14
N TYR A 434 9.33 4.90 -0.73
CA TYR A 434 10.27 3.94 -1.30
C TYR A 434 10.92 3.04 -0.23
N GLU A 435 11.17 3.55 0.97
CA GLU A 435 11.67 2.75 2.10
C GLU A 435 10.64 1.69 2.50
N ASN A 436 9.37 2.09 2.59
CA ASN A 436 8.26 1.20 2.88
C ASN A 436 8.07 0.16 1.77
N LEU A 437 8.25 0.56 0.50
CA LEU A 437 8.22 -0.35 -0.66
C LEU A 437 9.30 -1.43 -0.54
N ILE A 438 10.57 -1.05 -0.30
CA ILE A 438 11.67 -2.03 -0.15
C ILE A 438 11.41 -2.97 1.02
N ARG A 439 10.94 -2.43 2.15
CA ARG A 439 10.61 -3.24 3.34
C ARG A 439 9.52 -4.25 3.00
N ALA A 440 8.43 -3.80 2.40
CA ALA A 440 7.32 -4.66 2.03
C ALA A 440 7.73 -5.72 1.00
N GLU A 441 8.55 -5.36 0.00
CA GLU A 441 9.08 -6.33 -0.97
C GLU A 441 9.92 -7.42 -0.32
N ARG A 442 10.79 -7.07 0.64
CA ARG A 442 11.60 -8.05 1.39
C ARG A 442 10.69 -9.00 2.18
N THR A 443 9.70 -8.45 2.88
CA THR A 443 8.73 -9.24 3.64
C THR A 443 7.89 -10.13 2.73
N LEU A 444 7.41 -9.63 1.59
CA LEU A 444 6.65 -10.41 0.59
C LEU A 444 7.48 -11.55 -0.02
N LYS A 445 8.77 -11.32 -0.31
CA LYS A 445 9.71 -12.37 -0.77
C LYS A 445 9.85 -13.51 0.24
N LEU A 446 9.71 -13.22 1.54
CA LEU A 446 9.71 -14.23 2.61
C LEU A 446 8.33 -14.88 2.78
N ILE A 447 7.26 -14.09 2.75
CA ILE A 447 5.87 -14.54 2.91
C ILE A 447 5.47 -15.53 1.82
N LEU A 448 5.81 -15.26 0.56
CA LEU A 448 5.32 -16.05 -0.58
C LEU A 448 5.72 -17.55 -0.49
N PRO A 449 6.98 -17.93 -0.24
CA PRO A 449 7.36 -19.31 0.03
C PRO A 449 6.63 -19.92 1.23
N VAL A 450 6.47 -19.16 2.32
CA VAL A 450 5.79 -19.62 3.54
C VAL A 450 4.33 -19.96 3.26
N VAL A 451 3.60 -19.11 2.51
CA VAL A 451 2.22 -19.38 2.06
C VAL A 451 2.16 -20.69 1.28
N LEU A 452 3.06 -20.89 0.30
CA LEU A 452 3.07 -22.10 -0.52
C LEU A 452 3.36 -23.36 0.30
N ILE A 453 4.27 -23.29 1.27
CA ILE A 453 4.57 -24.40 2.19
C ILE A 453 3.36 -24.73 3.07
N ILE A 454 2.68 -23.71 3.61
CA ILE A 454 1.48 -23.91 4.44
C ILE A 454 0.36 -24.53 3.60
N ILE A 455 0.09 -24.00 2.41
CA ILE A 455 -0.90 -24.57 1.48
C ILE A 455 -0.55 -26.02 1.17
N PHE A 456 0.71 -26.32 0.86
CA PHE A 456 1.17 -27.67 0.58
C PHE A 456 0.96 -28.60 1.78
N ALA A 457 1.31 -28.16 2.99
CA ALA A 457 1.10 -28.93 4.22
C ALA A 457 -0.39 -29.23 4.46
N CYS A 458 -1.27 -28.23 4.30
CA CYS A 458 -2.71 -28.43 4.43
C CYS A 458 -3.26 -29.40 3.37
N LEU A 459 -2.80 -29.29 2.11
CA LEU A 459 -3.17 -30.22 1.05
C LEU A 459 -2.66 -31.65 1.32
N TYR A 460 -1.44 -31.77 1.86
CA TYR A 460 -0.89 -33.05 2.28
C TYR A 460 -1.74 -33.68 3.39
N PHE A 461 -2.18 -32.93 4.40
CA PHE A 461 -3.09 -33.46 5.42
C PHE A 461 -4.48 -33.80 4.86
N ALA A 462 -4.98 -33.06 3.88
CA ALA A 462 -6.28 -33.36 3.29
C ALA A 462 -6.28 -34.64 2.45
N PHE A 463 -5.21 -34.87 1.67
CA PHE A 463 -5.10 -36.01 0.76
C PHE A 463 -4.30 -37.20 1.31
N HIS A 464 -3.47 -37.00 2.34
CA HIS A 464 -2.46 -37.96 2.80
C HIS A 464 -1.54 -38.46 1.66
N SER A 465 -1.34 -37.63 0.63
CA SER A 465 -0.56 -37.96 -0.57
C SER A 465 0.20 -36.74 -1.08
N ILE A 466 1.52 -36.87 -1.15
CA ILE A 466 2.43 -35.83 -1.68
C ILE A 466 2.11 -35.54 -3.15
N ARG A 467 1.80 -36.58 -3.94
CA ARG A 467 1.54 -36.45 -5.38
C ARG A 467 0.30 -35.59 -5.64
N GLU A 468 -0.79 -35.87 -4.93
CA GLU A 468 -2.07 -35.15 -5.07
C GLU A 468 -1.97 -33.72 -4.51
N ALA A 469 -1.17 -33.52 -3.46
CA ALA A 469 -0.87 -32.19 -2.94
C ALA A 469 -0.10 -31.32 -3.98
N PHE A 470 0.97 -31.84 -4.58
CA PHE A 470 1.67 -31.14 -5.66
C PHE A 470 0.77 -30.90 -6.88
N PHE A 471 -0.07 -31.87 -7.22
CA PHE A 471 -1.00 -31.75 -8.34
C PHE A 471 -2.00 -30.61 -8.13
N SER A 472 -2.55 -30.49 -6.92
CA SER A 472 -3.42 -29.36 -6.57
C SER A 472 -2.66 -28.03 -6.57
N LEU A 473 -1.39 -28.00 -6.14
CA LEU A 473 -0.56 -26.80 -6.13
C LEU A 473 -0.28 -26.24 -7.53
N ILE A 474 -0.22 -27.09 -8.57
CA ILE A 474 -0.05 -26.67 -9.97
C ILE A 474 -1.16 -25.71 -10.43
N SER A 475 -2.34 -25.74 -9.82
CA SER A 475 -3.43 -24.81 -10.16
C SER A 475 -3.13 -23.33 -9.83
N ILE A 476 -2.19 -23.07 -8.91
CA ILE A 476 -1.83 -21.72 -8.45
C ILE A 476 -1.20 -20.88 -9.57
N PRO A 477 -0.12 -21.32 -10.27
CA PRO A 477 0.41 -20.60 -11.41
C PRO A 477 -0.64 -20.22 -12.47
N PHE A 478 -1.63 -21.08 -12.73
CA PHE A 478 -2.68 -20.78 -13.71
C PHE A 478 -3.71 -19.77 -13.21
N ALA A 479 -3.91 -19.70 -11.90
CA ALA A 479 -4.68 -18.61 -11.29
C ALA A 479 -3.95 -17.27 -11.46
N LEU A 480 -2.63 -17.23 -11.34
CA LEU A 480 -1.84 -15.99 -11.52
C LEU A 480 -2.04 -15.36 -12.90
N ILE A 481 -2.23 -16.18 -13.94
CA ILE A 481 -2.42 -15.72 -15.32
C ILE A 481 -3.55 -14.69 -15.37
N GLY A 482 -4.76 -15.05 -14.92
CA GLY A 482 -5.92 -14.18 -15.00
C GLY A 482 -5.77 -12.92 -14.16
N GLY A 483 -5.15 -13.04 -12.99
CA GLY A 483 -4.85 -11.87 -12.16
C GLY A 483 -3.86 -10.92 -12.84
N ALA A 484 -2.81 -11.45 -13.47
CA ALA A 484 -1.84 -10.66 -14.23
C ALA A 484 -2.49 -9.91 -15.39
N TYR A 485 -3.35 -10.57 -16.17
CA TYR A 485 -4.09 -9.90 -17.25
C TYR A 485 -4.99 -8.79 -16.73
N MET A 486 -5.73 -9.02 -15.64
CA MET A 486 -6.61 -8.00 -15.08
C MET A 486 -5.83 -6.80 -14.55
N VAL A 487 -4.75 -7.01 -13.80
CA VAL A 487 -3.91 -5.91 -13.29
C VAL A 487 -3.30 -5.13 -14.45
N TYR A 488 -2.83 -5.81 -15.49
CA TYR A 488 -2.24 -5.18 -16.67
C TYR A 488 -3.24 -4.33 -17.47
N PHE A 489 -4.41 -4.87 -17.80
CA PHE A 489 -5.41 -4.13 -18.57
C PHE A 489 -6.03 -2.95 -17.82
N PHE A 490 -6.11 -3.04 -16.48
CA PHE A 490 -6.55 -1.93 -15.65
C PHE A 490 -5.43 -0.91 -15.37
N GLY A 491 -4.19 -1.19 -15.80
CA GLY A 491 -3.06 -0.26 -15.66
C GLY A 491 -2.63 -0.01 -14.21
N VAL A 492 -2.89 -0.97 -13.31
CA VAL A 492 -2.55 -0.84 -11.89
C VAL A 492 -1.11 -1.31 -11.65
N HIS A 493 -0.36 -0.53 -10.86
CA HIS A 493 1.01 -0.87 -10.49
C HIS A 493 1.08 -2.05 -9.52
N LEU A 494 2.21 -2.76 -9.51
CA LEU A 494 2.48 -3.79 -8.51
C LEU A 494 2.66 -3.14 -7.14
N SER A 495 1.76 -3.48 -6.22
CA SER A 495 1.75 -2.95 -4.85
C SER A 495 1.50 -4.04 -3.81
N VAL A 496 1.63 -3.69 -2.53
CA VAL A 496 1.32 -4.62 -1.43
C VAL A 496 -0.15 -5.08 -1.50
N ALA A 497 -1.06 -4.20 -1.91
CA ALA A 497 -2.47 -4.51 -2.12
C ALA A 497 -2.68 -5.61 -3.16
N VAL A 498 -2.01 -5.50 -4.32
CA VAL A 498 -2.03 -6.51 -5.38
C VAL A 498 -1.46 -7.84 -4.90
N ALA A 499 -0.35 -7.81 -4.16
CA ALA A 499 0.26 -9.02 -3.60
C ALA A 499 -0.67 -9.75 -2.63
N VAL A 500 -1.34 -9.01 -1.72
CA VAL A 500 -2.36 -9.57 -0.83
C VAL A 500 -3.53 -10.15 -1.63
N GLY A 501 -3.95 -9.50 -2.72
CA GLY A 501 -4.95 -10.03 -3.65
C GLY A 501 -4.55 -11.35 -4.31
N PHE A 502 -3.27 -11.54 -4.65
CA PHE A 502 -2.77 -12.82 -5.17
C PHE A 502 -2.71 -13.91 -4.09
N ILE A 503 -2.27 -13.58 -2.88
CA ILE A 503 -2.35 -14.49 -1.72
C ILE A 503 -3.81 -14.90 -1.49
N ALA A 504 -4.74 -13.96 -1.68
CA ALA A 504 -6.16 -14.20 -1.61
C ALA A 504 -6.65 -15.22 -2.62
N LEU A 505 -6.25 -15.00 -3.86
CA LEU A 505 -6.55 -15.87 -4.97
C LEU A 505 -6.00 -17.28 -4.76
N PHE A 506 -4.82 -17.47 -4.17
CA PHE A 506 -4.24 -18.82 -3.99
C PHE A 506 -5.13 -19.71 -3.13
N GLY A 507 -5.68 -19.18 -2.03
CA GLY A 507 -6.61 -19.92 -1.18
C GLY A 507 -7.84 -20.37 -1.97
N ILE A 508 -8.45 -19.46 -2.73
CA ILE A 508 -9.65 -19.73 -3.54
C ILE A 508 -9.33 -20.73 -4.67
N ALA A 509 -8.23 -20.55 -5.37
CA ALA A 509 -7.81 -21.44 -6.46
C ALA A 509 -7.66 -22.88 -5.95
N VAL A 510 -6.96 -23.05 -4.82
CA VAL A 510 -6.71 -24.35 -4.19
C VAL A 510 -7.99 -24.98 -3.62
N GLU A 511 -8.83 -24.22 -2.91
CA GLU A 511 -10.14 -24.66 -2.41
C GLU A 511 -10.98 -25.25 -3.54
N THR A 512 -10.96 -24.56 -4.66
CA THR A 512 -11.81 -24.90 -5.77
C THR A 512 -11.22 -26.05 -6.60
N GLY A 513 -9.93 -26.34 -6.43
CA GLY A 513 -9.17 -27.46 -7.02
C GLY A 513 -9.26 -28.74 -6.19
N ILE A 514 -9.13 -28.67 -4.85
CA ILE A 514 -9.19 -29.82 -3.95
C ILE A 514 -10.50 -30.59 -4.12
N VAL A 515 -11.63 -29.87 -4.23
CA VAL A 515 -12.94 -30.53 -4.39
C VAL A 515 -13.07 -31.21 -5.76
N MET A 516 -12.45 -30.67 -6.82
CA MET A 516 -12.42 -31.35 -8.12
C MET A 516 -11.67 -32.68 -8.02
N VAL A 517 -10.49 -32.67 -7.38
CA VAL A 517 -9.67 -33.88 -7.20
C VAL A 517 -10.39 -34.93 -6.34
N ILE A 518 -11.15 -34.53 -5.32
CA ILE A 518 -11.97 -35.46 -4.52
C ILE A 518 -13.00 -36.18 -5.40
N TYR A 519 -13.74 -35.44 -6.23
CA TYR A 519 -14.75 -36.03 -7.13
C TYR A 519 -14.13 -36.92 -8.21
N LEU A 520 -12.96 -36.56 -8.72
CA LEU A 520 -12.22 -37.40 -9.66
C LEU A 520 -11.74 -38.69 -9.00
N ASN A 521 -11.27 -38.64 -7.75
CA ASN A 521 -10.91 -39.84 -6.99
C ASN A 521 -12.13 -40.70 -6.64
N ASP A 522 -13.28 -40.10 -6.29
CA ASP A 522 -14.55 -40.82 -6.07
C ASP A 522 -15.00 -41.58 -7.33
N ALA A 523 -14.88 -40.94 -8.51
CA ALA A 523 -15.15 -41.62 -9.78
C ALA A 523 -14.18 -42.79 -10.04
N MET A 524 -12.91 -42.68 -9.62
CA MET A 524 -11.96 -43.79 -9.70
C MET A 524 -12.28 -44.91 -8.70
N GLN A 525 -12.77 -44.59 -7.50
CA GLN A 525 -13.24 -45.61 -6.55
C GLN A 525 -14.41 -46.40 -7.12
N GLN A 526 -15.38 -45.73 -7.74
CA GLN A 526 -16.54 -46.37 -8.38
C GLN A 526 -16.09 -47.30 -9.50
N LEU A 527 -15.12 -46.88 -10.33
CA LEU A 527 -14.54 -47.71 -11.38
C LEU A 527 -13.84 -48.95 -10.81
N VAL A 528 -13.03 -48.79 -9.75
CA VAL A 528 -12.33 -49.89 -9.09
C VAL A 528 -13.29 -50.86 -8.40
N ALA A 529 -14.37 -50.36 -7.80
CA ALA A 529 -15.40 -51.20 -7.19
C ALA A 529 -16.15 -52.06 -8.23
N LEU A 530 -16.35 -51.52 -9.44
CA LEU A 530 -17.09 -52.22 -10.51
C LEU A 530 -16.22 -53.20 -11.32
N LYS A 531 -14.96 -52.86 -11.61
CA LYS A 531 -14.09 -53.64 -12.50
C LYS A 531 -12.89 -54.30 -11.80
N GLY A 532 -12.64 -53.98 -10.53
CA GLY A 532 -11.48 -54.45 -9.78
C GLY A 532 -10.20 -53.64 -10.09
N ASN A 533 -9.25 -53.62 -9.15
CA ASN A 533 -8.02 -52.81 -9.24
C ASN A 533 -6.87 -53.56 -9.96
N SER A 534 -7.05 -53.85 -11.25
CA SER A 534 -6.04 -54.55 -12.06
C SER A 534 -5.95 -53.97 -13.47
N LYS A 535 -4.73 -53.89 -14.01
CA LYS A 535 -4.43 -53.44 -15.39
C LYS A 535 -5.19 -54.22 -16.47
N GLU A 536 -5.52 -55.48 -16.22
CA GLU A 536 -6.25 -56.35 -17.15
C GLU A 536 -7.74 -56.00 -17.26
N ASN A 537 -8.33 -55.45 -16.19
CA ASN A 537 -9.76 -55.18 -16.11
C ASN A 537 -10.12 -53.72 -16.46
N ILE A 538 -9.16 -52.81 -16.37
CA ILE A 538 -9.36 -51.37 -16.55
C ILE A 538 -8.82 -50.95 -17.92
N SER A 539 -9.72 -50.62 -18.85
CA SER A 539 -9.33 -50.07 -20.15
C SER A 539 -9.04 -48.57 -20.06
N ARG A 540 -8.24 -48.07 -21.00
CA ARG A 540 -7.98 -46.64 -21.17
C ARG A 540 -9.26 -45.84 -21.47
N ASN A 541 -10.20 -46.45 -22.19
CA ASN A 541 -11.51 -45.85 -22.46
C ASN A 541 -12.36 -45.76 -21.19
N ASP A 542 -12.26 -46.76 -20.30
CA ASP A 542 -12.95 -46.74 -19.00
C ASP A 542 -12.43 -45.61 -18.11
N LEU A 543 -11.11 -45.44 -18.03
CA LEU A 543 -10.51 -44.33 -17.29
C LEU A 543 -11.00 -42.98 -17.82
N ARG A 544 -11.02 -42.81 -19.15
CA ARG A 544 -11.49 -41.58 -19.78
C ARG A 544 -12.96 -41.31 -19.47
N GLU A 545 -13.82 -42.33 -19.59
CA GLU A 545 -15.24 -42.18 -19.36
C GLU A 545 -15.55 -41.82 -17.90
N TYR A 546 -14.94 -42.50 -16.93
CA TYR A 546 -15.17 -42.22 -15.52
C TYR A 546 -14.58 -40.88 -15.07
N VAL A 547 -13.41 -40.48 -15.59
CA VAL A 547 -12.88 -39.13 -15.35
C VAL A 547 -13.80 -38.06 -15.94
N MET A 548 -14.32 -38.27 -17.16
CA MET A 548 -15.26 -37.33 -17.77
C MET A 548 -16.57 -37.24 -16.98
N ASN A 549 -17.14 -38.37 -16.55
CA ASN A 549 -18.35 -38.38 -15.74
C ASN A 549 -18.13 -37.73 -14.36
N GLY A 550 -16.98 -37.95 -13.73
CA GLY A 550 -16.59 -37.29 -12.48
C GLY A 550 -16.46 -35.77 -12.64
N ALA A 551 -15.83 -35.32 -13.72
CA ALA A 551 -15.67 -33.89 -14.02
C ALA A 551 -17.02 -33.20 -14.32
N VAL A 552 -17.90 -33.86 -15.08
CA VAL A 552 -19.25 -33.36 -15.40
C VAL A 552 -20.12 -33.22 -14.15
N LYS A 553 -20.12 -34.21 -13.25
CA LYS A 553 -20.83 -34.15 -11.97
C LYS A 553 -20.42 -32.93 -11.13
N ARG A 554 -19.19 -32.43 -11.30
CA ARG A 554 -18.68 -31.27 -10.55
C ARG A 554 -18.98 -29.91 -11.21
N LEU A 555 -19.41 -29.89 -12.47
CA LEU A 555 -19.62 -28.66 -13.24
C LEU A 555 -20.56 -27.66 -12.52
N ARG A 556 -21.72 -28.13 -12.05
CA ARG A 556 -22.73 -27.28 -11.41
C ARG A 556 -22.24 -26.66 -10.09
N PRO A 557 -21.78 -27.43 -9.09
CA PRO A 557 -21.24 -26.84 -7.87
C PRO A 557 -20.06 -25.90 -8.12
N LYS A 558 -19.18 -26.24 -9.08
CA LYS A 558 -18.02 -25.40 -9.41
C LYS A 558 -18.44 -24.05 -10.00
N LEU A 559 -19.35 -24.05 -10.96
CA LEU A 559 -19.87 -22.81 -11.55
C LEU A 559 -20.61 -21.97 -10.52
N MET A 560 -21.35 -22.59 -9.60
CA MET A 560 -21.99 -21.86 -8.50
C MET A 560 -20.97 -21.12 -7.64
N THR A 561 -19.91 -21.78 -7.17
CA THR A 561 -18.85 -21.13 -6.38
C THR A 561 -18.19 -19.98 -7.15
N VAL A 562 -17.87 -20.21 -8.43
CA VAL A 562 -17.26 -19.18 -9.29
C VAL A 562 -18.18 -17.99 -9.50
N CYS A 563 -19.47 -18.22 -9.77
CA CYS A 563 -20.45 -17.15 -9.91
C CYS A 563 -20.64 -16.37 -8.62
N VAL A 564 -20.71 -17.04 -7.45
CA VAL A 564 -20.84 -16.34 -6.15
C VAL A 564 -19.60 -15.48 -5.88
N ALA A 565 -18.40 -16.01 -6.12
CA ALA A 565 -17.16 -15.26 -5.98
C ALA A 565 -17.13 -14.04 -6.91
N LEU A 566 -17.48 -14.22 -8.19
CA LEU A 566 -17.52 -13.13 -9.15
C LEU A 566 -18.61 -12.10 -8.81
N PHE A 567 -19.83 -12.52 -8.48
CA PHE A 567 -20.89 -11.60 -8.09
C PHE A 567 -20.59 -10.84 -6.78
N GLY A 568 -19.79 -11.41 -5.88
CA GLY A 568 -19.32 -10.73 -4.68
C GLY A 568 -18.21 -9.71 -4.97
N LEU A 569 -17.34 -9.97 -5.94
CA LEU A 569 -16.13 -9.17 -6.20
C LEU A 569 -16.30 -8.16 -7.33
N VAL A 570 -17.00 -8.52 -8.41
CA VAL A 570 -17.17 -7.69 -9.61
C VAL A 570 -17.84 -6.34 -9.31
N PRO A 571 -18.82 -6.20 -8.38
CA PRO A 571 -19.35 -4.89 -7.99
C PRO A 571 -18.29 -3.87 -7.54
N VAL A 572 -17.16 -4.33 -6.99
CA VAL A 572 -16.06 -3.46 -6.54
C VAL A 572 -15.42 -2.72 -7.71
N LEU A 573 -15.49 -3.25 -8.94
CA LEU A 573 -14.94 -2.59 -10.14
C LEU A 573 -15.68 -1.31 -10.53
N TRP A 574 -16.95 -1.17 -10.13
CA TRP A 574 -17.75 0.05 -10.34
C TRP A 574 -17.92 0.87 -9.06
N ALA A 575 -17.28 0.46 -7.96
CA ALA A 575 -17.32 1.23 -6.73
C ALA A 575 -16.62 2.57 -6.97
N THR A 576 -17.36 3.65 -6.77
CA THR A 576 -16.85 5.02 -6.83
C THR A 576 -16.99 5.64 -5.45
N GLY A 577 -15.89 6.19 -4.92
CA GLY A 577 -15.91 6.87 -3.62
C GLY A 577 -14.64 6.67 -2.82
N THR A 578 -14.57 7.33 -1.67
CA THR A 578 -13.42 7.24 -0.76
C THR A 578 -13.16 5.79 -0.34
N GLY A 579 -11.96 5.27 -0.60
CA GLY A 579 -11.60 3.90 -0.25
C GLY A 579 -11.68 2.88 -1.39
N SER A 580 -12.30 3.21 -2.53
CA SER A 580 -12.32 2.29 -3.69
C SER A 580 -10.92 2.05 -4.26
N ASP A 581 -10.04 3.05 -4.18
CA ASP A 581 -8.69 3.02 -4.76
C ASP A 581 -7.80 1.95 -4.13
N VAL A 582 -8.03 1.62 -2.85
CA VAL A 582 -7.30 0.57 -2.15
C VAL A 582 -7.93 -0.80 -2.43
N MET A 583 -9.25 -0.87 -2.57
CA MET A 583 -9.97 -2.13 -2.78
C MET A 583 -9.78 -2.71 -4.18
N LEU A 584 -9.74 -1.85 -5.20
CA LEU A 584 -9.66 -2.27 -6.59
C LEU A 584 -8.38 -3.08 -6.89
N PRO A 585 -7.17 -2.66 -6.49
CA PRO A 585 -5.94 -3.44 -6.66
C PRO A 585 -5.93 -4.78 -5.91
N ILE A 586 -6.65 -4.90 -4.79
CA ILE A 586 -6.79 -6.18 -4.05
C ILE A 586 -7.68 -7.16 -4.82
N VAL A 587 -8.77 -6.65 -5.40
CA VAL A 587 -9.83 -7.47 -6.02
C VAL A 587 -9.51 -7.86 -7.46
N LEU A 588 -8.79 -7.04 -8.21
CA LEU A 588 -8.41 -7.32 -9.61
C LEU A 588 -7.73 -8.69 -9.80
N PRO A 589 -6.68 -9.04 -9.02
CA PRO A 589 -6.08 -10.38 -9.07
C PRO A 589 -7.08 -11.50 -8.83
N MET A 590 -8.01 -11.30 -7.88
CA MET A 590 -8.99 -12.30 -7.50
C MET A 590 -10.01 -12.55 -8.61
N ILE A 591 -10.58 -11.51 -9.22
CA ILE A 591 -11.57 -11.65 -10.31
C ILE A 591 -10.94 -12.38 -11.50
N GLY A 592 -9.79 -11.88 -11.97
CA GLY A 592 -9.10 -12.47 -13.11
C GLY A 592 -8.67 -13.90 -12.82
N GLY A 593 -8.08 -14.11 -11.65
CA GLY A 593 -7.57 -15.41 -11.26
C GLY A 593 -8.66 -16.45 -10.99
N VAL A 594 -9.84 -16.08 -10.47
CA VAL A 594 -10.97 -17.00 -10.32
C VAL A 594 -11.45 -17.47 -11.69
N LEU A 595 -11.48 -16.59 -12.70
CA LEU A 595 -11.83 -16.95 -14.07
C LEU A 595 -10.84 -17.96 -14.66
N THR A 596 -9.53 -17.67 -14.60
CA THR A 596 -8.52 -18.57 -15.20
C THR A 596 -8.30 -19.84 -14.39
N SER A 597 -8.40 -19.77 -13.06
CA SER A 597 -8.37 -20.94 -12.19
C SER A 597 -9.57 -21.85 -12.46
N SER A 598 -10.77 -21.29 -12.64
CA SER A 598 -11.96 -22.06 -12.99
C SER A 598 -11.80 -22.81 -14.31
N THR A 599 -11.35 -22.13 -15.37
CA THR A 599 -11.12 -22.77 -16.67
C THR A 599 -10.04 -23.84 -16.59
N HIS A 600 -8.95 -23.58 -15.88
CA HIS A 600 -7.89 -24.57 -15.63
C HIS A 600 -8.42 -25.79 -14.89
N ILE A 601 -9.18 -25.59 -13.80
CA ILE A 601 -9.69 -26.69 -12.98
C ILE A 601 -10.76 -27.50 -13.69
N LEU A 602 -11.57 -26.89 -14.55
CA LEU A 602 -12.57 -27.61 -15.32
C LEU A 602 -11.98 -28.35 -16.53
N LEU A 603 -10.92 -27.84 -17.16
CA LEU A 603 -10.41 -28.40 -18.42
C LEU A 603 -9.10 -29.17 -18.26
N VAL A 604 -8.17 -28.61 -17.50
CA VAL A 604 -6.78 -29.09 -17.41
C VAL A 604 -6.58 -30.04 -16.23
N THR A 605 -7.22 -29.80 -15.09
CA THR A 605 -7.12 -30.71 -13.94
C THR A 605 -7.61 -32.14 -14.27
N PRO A 606 -8.78 -32.37 -14.90
CA PRO A 606 -9.19 -33.72 -15.26
C PRO A 606 -8.25 -34.38 -16.28
N LEU A 607 -7.67 -33.58 -17.19
CA LEU A 607 -6.70 -34.05 -18.19
C LEU A 607 -5.42 -34.55 -17.54
N ILE A 608 -4.82 -33.75 -16.65
CA ILE A 608 -3.59 -34.12 -15.96
C ILE A 608 -3.86 -35.31 -15.04
N PHE A 609 -4.99 -35.32 -14.33
CA PHE A 609 -5.40 -36.45 -13.50
C PHE A 609 -5.51 -37.75 -14.32
N LEU A 610 -6.17 -37.70 -15.50
CA LEU A 610 -6.24 -38.84 -16.42
C LEU A 610 -4.85 -39.31 -16.85
N MET A 611 -3.94 -38.40 -17.20
CA MET A 611 -2.56 -38.74 -17.59
C MET A 611 -1.78 -39.41 -16.46
N VAL A 612 -1.98 -38.97 -15.22
CA VAL A 612 -1.36 -39.59 -14.04
C VAL A 612 -1.90 -40.99 -13.81
N LYS A 613 -3.22 -41.19 -13.87
CA LYS A 613 -3.83 -42.53 -13.70
C LYS A 613 -3.48 -43.49 -14.85
N GLU A 614 -3.36 -43.00 -16.10
CA GLU A 614 -2.81 -43.76 -17.22
C GLU A 614 -1.36 -44.20 -16.94
N TYR A 615 -0.54 -43.33 -16.38
CA TYR A 615 0.85 -43.63 -16.02
C TYR A 615 0.94 -44.63 -14.86
N GLU A 616 0.11 -44.47 -13.82
CA GLU A 616 0.03 -45.41 -12.68
C GLU A 616 -0.34 -46.81 -13.14
N LEU A 617 -1.38 -46.94 -13.97
CA LEU A 617 -1.80 -48.21 -14.54
C LEU A 617 -0.71 -48.84 -15.41
N LYS A 618 0.04 -48.02 -16.16
CA LYS A 618 1.12 -48.50 -17.04
C LYS A 618 2.34 -48.99 -16.25
N LYS A 619 2.74 -48.27 -15.19
CA LYS A 619 3.98 -48.50 -14.43
C LYS A 619 3.81 -49.42 -13.22
N TYR A 620 2.75 -49.25 -12.44
CA TYR A 620 2.50 -49.97 -11.19
C TYR A 620 1.46 -51.08 -11.32
N GLY A 621 0.73 -51.14 -12.44
CA GLY A 621 -0.26 -52.19 -12.72
C GLY A 621 -1.55 -52.10 -11.88
N LYS A 622 -1.65 -51.12 -10.99
CA LYS A 622 -2.80 -50.81 -10.14
C LYS A 622 -2.98 -49.30 -10.05
N LEU A 623 -4.20 -48.86 -9.80
CA LEU A 623 -4.51 -47.45 -9.51
C LEU A 623 -4.29 -47.18 -8.03
N GLU A 624 -3.59 -46.10 -7.70
CA GLU A 624 -3.59 -45.54 -6.36
C GLU A 624 -4.87 -44.72 -6.22
N VAL A 625 -5.90 -45.31 -5.61
CA VAL A 625 -7.14 -44.59 -5.33
C VAL A 625 -7.09 -44.11 -3.89
N LEU A 626 -7.18 -42.80 -3.70
CA LEU A 626 -7.32 -42.23 -2.36
C LEU A 626 -8.62 -42.73 -1.77
N ALA A 627 -8.55 -43.61 -0.78
CA ALA A 627 -9.68 -43.90 0.06
C ALA A 627 -9.99 -42.62 0.85
N VAL A 628 -11.10 -41.96 0.52
CA VAL A 628 -11.80 -41.14 1.51
C VAL A 628 -12.36 -42.14 2.53
N LYS A 629 -11.47 -42.68 3.39
CA LYS A 629 -11.88 -43.53 4.50
C LYS A 629 -12.91 -42.76 5.32
N GLU A 630 -13.98 -43.48 5.66
CA GLU A 630 -15.18 -43.01 6.39
C GLU A 630 -14.89 -42.05 7.54
#